data_AF-A0A7W7RBZ6-F1
#
_entry.id   AF-A0A7W7RBZ6-F1
#
_cell.length_a   1.000
_cell.length_b   1.000
_cell.length_c   1.000
_cell.angle_alpha   90.00
_cell.angle_beta   90.00
_cell.angle_gamma   90.00
#
_symmetry.space_group_name_H-M   'P 1'
#
loop_
_entity.id
_entity.type
_entity.pdbx_description
1 polymer ?
#
loop_
_entity_poly.entity_id
_entity_poly.type
_entity_poly.pdbx_seq_one_letter_code
_entity_poly.pdbx_strand_id
1 'polypeptide(L)' 'MTATPARGTPPLTRTELARRHNVQPSTVTRALDKAANAYAADSSKPKPPEPLNPDSAHPVYDPDQFDAWWPTRSRPGRRH' A
#
# COMPACT_ATOMS: atom_id res chain seq x y z
N MET A 1 13.25 -14.40 -24.71
CA MET A 1 11.81 -14.44 -24.40
C MET A 1 11.47 -13.16 -23.67
N THR A 2 11.06 -12.12 -24.39
CA THR A 2 10.75 -10.79 -23.84
C THR A 2 9.26 -10.76 -23.48
N ALA A 3 8.95 -10.88 -22.19
CA ALA A 3 7.59 -10.69 -21.70
C ALA A 3 7.17 -9.24 -21.99
N THR A 4 6.20 -9.08 -22.89
CA THR A 4 5.44 -7.83 -23.03
C THR A 4 4.87 -7.48 -21.66
N PRO A 5 5.25 -6.35 -21.03
CA PRO A 5 4.59 -5.97 -19.78
C PRO A 5 3.12 -5.74 -20.13
N ALA A 6 2.24 -6.45 -19.43
CA ALA A 6 0.81 -6.14 -19.43
C ALA A 6 0.67 -4.63 -19.25
N ARG A 7 -0.35 -4.01 -19.87
CA ARG A 7 -0.74 -2.62 -19.60
C ARG A 7 -1.23 -2.50 -18.15
N GLY A 8 -0.32 -2.67 -17.20
CA GLY A 8 -0.52 -2.45 -15.78
C GLY A 8 -0.24 -0.99 -15.49
N THR A 9 -0.99 -0.44 -14.54
CA THR A 9 -0.75 0.91 -14.05
C THR A 9 0.72 1.02 -13.61
N PRO A 10 1.46 2.08 -14.00
CA PRO A 10 2.86 2.20 -13.60
C PRO A 10 2.98 2.19 -12.07
N PRO A 11 4.02 1.53 -11.52
CA PRO A 11 4.21 1.43 -10.08
C PRO A 11 4.44 2.84 -9.50
N LEU A 12 3.77 3.11 -8.38
CA LEU A 12 3.73 4.45 -7.80
C LEU A 12 4.53 4.50 -6.49
N THR A 13 5.21 5.62 -6.27
CA THR A 13 5.83 5.91 -4.97
C THR A 13 4.77 6.20 -3.91
N ARG A 14 5.15 6.15 -2.62
CA ARG A 14 4.25 6.54 -1.51
C ARG A 14 3.66 7.94 -1.69
N THR A 15 4.44 8.87 -2.23
CA THR A 15 4.01 10.24 -2.50
C THR A 15 2.94 10.31 -3.58
N GLU A 16 3.08 9.52 -4.64
CA GLU A 16 2.09 9.45 -5.72
C GLU A 16 0.81 8.75 -5.29
N LEU A 17 0.92 7.65 -4.53
CA LEU A 17 -0.23 7.01 -3.89
C LEU A 17 -0.99 7.97 -2.97
N ALA A 18 -0.26 8.77 -2.20
CA ALA A 18 -0.87 9.78 -1.33
C ALA A 18 -1.65 10.83 -2.12
N ARG A 19 -1.10 11.30 -3.25
CA ARG A 19 -1.81 12.20 -4.18
C ARG A 19 -3.07 11.55 -4.76
N ARG A 20 -2.97 10.29 -5.20
CA ARG A 20 -4.11 9.52 -5.76
C ARG A 20 -5.28 9.40 -4.78
N HIS A 21 -4.99 9.22 -3.50
CA HIS A 21 -6.00 9.11 -2.45
C HIS A 21 -6.33 10.43 -1.74
N ASN A 22 -5.76 11.55 -2.20
CA ASN A 22 -5.90 12.87 -1.59
C ASN A 22 -5.58 12.89 -0.08
N VAL A 23 -4.46 12.26 0.30
CA VAL A 23 -3.95 12.20 1.67
C VAL A 23 -2.50 12.67 1.75
N GLN A 24 -1.98 12.87 2.97
CA GLN A 24 -0.56 13.16 3.16
C GLN A 24 0.29 11.89 2.96
N PRO A 25 1.53 12.01 2.44
CA PRO A 25 2.47 10.88 2.34
C PRO A 25 2.69 10.18 3.68
N SER A 26 2.73 10.94 4.77
CA SER A 26 2.83 10.43 6.14
C SER A 26 1.66 9.52 6.52
N THR A 27 0.45 9.77 5.99
CA THR A 27 -0.73 8.93 6.21
C THR A 27 -0.56 7.57 5.55
N VAL A 28 -0.01 7.52 4.33
CA VAL A 28 0.29 6.26 3.62
C VAL A 28 1.32 5.45 4.40
N THR A 29 2.44 6.08 4.80
CA THR A 29 3.47 5.42 5.62
C THR A 29 2.91 4.87 6.93
N ARG A 30 2.14 5.67 7.68
CA ARG A 30 1.50 5.23 8.93
C ARG A 30 0.49 4.10 8.70
N ALA A 31 -0.26 4.12 7.60
CA ALA A 31 -1.24 3.08 7.30
C ALA A 31 -0.56 1.74 7.01
N LEU A 32 0.52 1.75 6.22
CA LEU A 32 1.32 0.56 5.92
C LEU A 32 1.96 0.01 7.18
N ASP A 33 2.62 0.86 7.97
CA ASP A 33 3.27 0.47 9.21
C ASP A 33 2.27 -0.12 10.22
N LYS A 34 1.12 0.55 10.41
CA LYS A 34 0.07 0.05 11.29
C LYS A 34 -0.49 -1.28 10.83
N ALA A 35 -0.69 -1.47 9.52
CA ALA A 35 -1.20 -2.72 8.99
C ALA A 35 -0.16 -3.84 9.05
N ALA A 36 1.13 -3.54 8.85
CA ALA A 36 2.21 -4.51 9.06
C ALA A 36 2.25 -4.97 10.52
N ASN A 37 2.20 -4.04 11.47
CA ASN A 37 2.12 -4.35 12.89
C ASN A 37 0.85 -5.13 13.25
N ALA A 38 -0.31 -4.74 12.70
CA ALA A 38 -1.58 -5.43 12.94
C ALA A 38 -1.60 -6.85 12.37
N TYR A 39 -1.02 -7.06 11.19
CA TYR A 39 -0.89 -8.38 10.56
C TYR A 39 0.12 -9.27 11.29
N ALA A 40 1.21 -8.69 11.79
CA ALA A 40 2.19 -9.40 12.61
C ALA A 40 1.61 -9.83 13.96
N ALA A 41 0.72 -9.03 14.55
CA ALA A 41 0.02 -9.37 15.78
C ALA A 41 -1.15 -10.34 15.57
N ASP A 42 -1.87 -10.23 14.46
CA ASP A 42 -3.01 -11.07 14.08
C ASP A 42 -3.01 -11.30 12.57
N SER A 43 -2.62 -12.50 12.15
CA SER A 43 -2.56 -12.87 10.72
C SER A 43 -3.94 -12.94 10.05
N SER A 44 -5.03 -12.76 10.80
CA SER A 44 -6.39 -12.62 10.29
C SER A 44 -6.67 -11.23 9.70
N LYS A 45 -5.76 -10.25 9.88
CA LYS A 45 -5.88 -8.91 9.29
C LYS A 45 -5.50 -8.90 7.80
N PRO A 46 -5.95 -7.91 7.02
CA PRO A 46 -5.53 -7.77 5.63
C PRO A 46 -4.02 -7.48 5.56
N LYS A 47 -3.30 -8.33 4.81
CA LYS A 47 -1.87 -8.14 4.55
C LYS A 47 -1.66 -6.81 3.81
N PRO A 48 -0.75 -5.93 4.27
CA PRO A 48 -0.43 -4.70 3.55
C PRO A 48 0.29 -5.00 2.23
N PRO A 49 0.16 -4.12 1.22
CA PRO A 49 0.89 -4.24 -0.03
C PRO A 49 2.39 -4.07 0.23
N GLU A 50 3.18 -4.91 -0.42
CA GLU A 50 4.64 -4.91 -0.32
C GLU A 50 5.23 -4.06 -1.44
N PRO A 51 6.36 -3.37 -1.21
CA PRO A 51 7.05 -2.66 -2.26
C PRO A 51 7.56 -3.64 -3.31
N LEU A 52 7.44 -3.27 -4.59
CA LEU A 52 7.97 -4.07 -5.70
C LEU A 52 9.51 -4.05 -5.76
N ASN A 53 10.12 -3.10 -5.07
CA ASN A 53 11.56 -2.90 -4.96
C ASN A 53 11.99 -2.70 -3.49
N PRO A 54 11.99 -3.77 -2.68
CA PRO A 54 12.28 -3.67 -1.24
C PRO A 54 13.69 -3.13 -0.93
N ASP A 55 14.68 -3.37 -1.79
CA ASP A 55 16.07 -2.93 -1.60
C ASP A 55 16.35 -1.48 -2.04
N SER A 56 15.35 -0.78 -2.59
CA SER A 56 15.53 0.59 -3.06
C SER A 56 15.20 1.62 -1.98
N ALA A 57 15.98 2.71 -1.93
CA ALA A 57 15.70 3.86 -1.07
C ALA A 57 14.33 4.53 -1.35
N HIS A 58 13.80 4.32 -2.56
CA HIS A 58 12.49 4.81 -2.99
C HIS A 58 11.55 3.63 -3.29
N PRO A 59 10.84 3.11 -2.28
CA PRO A 59 9.92 2.00 -2.48
C PRO A 59 8.74 2.44 -3.36
N VAL A 60 8.51 1.70 -4.44
CA VAL A 60 7.36 1.78 -5.33
C VAL A 60 6.43 0.61 -5.07
N TYR A 61 5.14 0.87 -5.24
CA TYR A 61 4.06 -0.06 -4.93
C TYR A 61 3.19 -0.24 -6.16
N ASP A 62 2.61 -1.42 -6.29
CA ASP A 62 1.57 -1.65 -7.28
C ASP A 62 0.30 -0.87 -6.87
N PRO A 63 -0.18 0.06 -7.71
CA PRO A 63 -1.32 0.90 -7.36
C PRO A 63 -2.65 0.13 -7.34
N ASP A 64 -2.82 -0.91 -8.15
CA ASP A 64 -4.02 -1.73 -8.16
C ASP A 64 -4.13 -2.56 -6.87
N GLN A 65 -3.02 -3.17 -6.42
CA GLN A 65 -2.93 -3.84 -5.12
C GLN A 65 -3.15 -2.87 -3.96
N PHE A 66 -2.55 -1.68 -4.03
CA PHE A 66 -2.71 -0.65 -3.00
C PHE A 66 -4.16 -0.15 -2.93
N ASP A 67 -4.79 0.15 -4.07
CA ASP A 67 -6.17 0.61 -4.16
C ASP A 67 -7.15 -0.42 -3.60
N ALA A 68 -6.94 -1.71 -3.88
CA ALA A 68 -7.77 -2.80 -3.33
C ALA A 68 -7.62 -2.92 -1.80
N TRP A 69 -6.40 -2.75 -1.28
CA TRP A 69 -6.13 -2.82 0.15
C TRP A 69 -6.58 -1.56 0.92
N TRP A 70 -6.40 -0.37 0.34
CA TRP A 70 -6.62 0.92 0.99
C TRP A 70 -7.98 1.05 1.71
N PRO A 71 -9.14 0.65 1.16
CA PRO A 71 -10.43 0.74 1.87
C PRO A 71 -10.56 -0.25 3.03
N THR A 72 -9.83 -1.38 2.99
CA THR A 72 -9.85 -2.41 4.04
C THR A 72 -9.08 -2.01 5.30
N ARG A 73 -8.30 -0.92 5.22
CA ARG A 73 -7.56 -0.39 6.37
C ARG A 73 -8.52 -0.10 7.53
N SER A 74 -8.17 -0.53 8.73
CA SER A 74 -8.92 -0.20 9.93
C SER A 74 -8.83 1.31 10.20
N ARG A 75 -9.86 2.06 9.77
CA ARG A 75 -10.01 3.49 10.10
C ARG A 75 -10.12 3.63 11.63
N PRO A 76 -9.29 4.46 12.28
CA PRO A 76 -9.51 4.77 13.69
C PRO A 76 -10.85 5.49 13.82
N GLY A 77 -11.86 4.85 14.43
CA GLY A 77 -13.05 5.56 14.89
C GLY A 77 -14.44 5.06 14.46
N ARG A 78 -14.62 3.90 13.81
CA ARG A 78 -15.96 3.30 13.71
C ARG A 78 -16.10 2.15 14.70
N ARG A 79 -16.30 2.52 15.97
CA ARG A 79 -16.94 1.65 16.96
C ARG A 79 -18.39 1.48 16.51
N HIS A 80 -18.77 0.28 16.13
CA HIS A 80 -20.15 -0.18 16.27
C HIS A 80 -20.23 -0.96 17.58
#